data_AF-A0A8H1LH14-F1
#
_entry.id   AF-A0A8H1LH14-F1
#
_cell.length_a   1.000
_cell.length_b   1.000
_cell.length_c   1.000
_cell.angle_alpha   90.00
_cell.angle_beta   90.00
_cell.angle_gamma   90.00
#
_symmetry.space_group_name_H-M   'P 1'
#
loop_
_entity.id
_entity.type
_entity.pdbx_description
1 polymer ?
#
loop_
_entity_poly.entity_id
_entity_poly.type
_entity_poly.pdbx_seq_one_letter_code
_entity_poly.pdbx_strand_id
1 'polypeptide(L)'
;MSRTVPIMDTKTALSAQYEAATSIVPSRESAEPWLWADAPDTPLAEDDHPWSGKWLWFTPLSLLDRSWATIRAATEDGLLGYRSKAGTLINTRRMSDDTRRPICVYTRDWHDIPYVQRVLTNLRALGIVDVLLYKTDSDIRRGHYGAGASTYIAPATKTTVVIPKGTREALDHHHAARAQARKTAAARRKAPALKHN
;
A
#
# COMPACT_ATOMS: atom_id res chain seq x y z
N MET A 1 7.62 31.42 37.99
CA MET A 1 7.73 30.43 36.89
C MET A 1 6.42 30.45 36.11
N SER A 2 6.27 31.37 35.15
CA SER A 2 5.02 31.51 34.38
C SER A 2 5.01 30.51 33.23
N ARG A 3 4.01 29.61 33.21
CA ARG A 3 3.71 28.76 32.06
C ARG A 3 2.98 29.61 31.01
N THR A 4 3.65 29.88 29.90
CA THR A 4 2.99 30.37 28.68
C THR A 4 2.20 29.21 28.08
N VAL A 5 0.87 29.32 28.10
CA VAL A 5 -0.01 28.44 27.31
C VAL A 5 -0.03 29.02 25.89
N PRO A 6 0.35 28.28 24.84
CA PRO A 6 0.25 28.81 23.48
C PRO A 6 -1.23 28.96 23.14
N ILE A 7 -1.65 30.19 22.89
CA ILE A 7 -2.96 30.52 22.34
C ILE A 7 -2.90 30.08 20.86
N MET A 8 -3.50 28.94 20.54
CA MET A 8 -3.73 28.58 19.15
C MET A 8 -4.75 29.55 18.55
N ASP A 9 -4.39 30.16 17.42
CA ASP A 9 -5.27 31.07 16.68
C ASP A 9 -6.59 30.37 16.33
N THR A 10 -7.69 30.94 16.80
CA THR A 10 -9.05 30.40 16.62
C THR A 10 -9.44 30.30 15.14
N LYS A 11 -8.83 31.11 14.28
CA LYS A 11 -8.99 31.05 12.82
C LYS A 11 -8.42 29.77 12.20
N THR A 12 -7.27 29.30 12.68
CA THR A 12 -6.63 28.06 12.21
C THR A 12 -7.39 26.82 12.71
N ALA A 13 -7.91 26.88 13.93
CA ALA A 13 -8.77 25.82 14.47
C ALA A 13 -10.10 25.74 13.70
N LEU A 14 -10.70 26.88 13.36
CA LEU A 14 -11.95 26.94 12.60
C LEU A 14 -11.75 26.49 11.14
N SER A 15 -10.64 26.84 10.49
CA SER A 15 -10.34 26.38 9.14
C SER A 15 -10.04 24.87 9.09
N ALA A 16 -9.33 24.33 10.09
CA ALA A 16 -9.11 22.88 10.20
C ALA A 16 -10.40 22.11 10.49
N GLN A 17 -11.31 22.69 11.29
CA GLN A 17 -12.65 22.14 11.52
C GLN A 17 -13.53 22.22 10.26
N TYR A 18 -13.40 23.29 9.48
CA TYR A 18 -14.14 23.47 8.23
C TYR A 18 -13.65 22.50 7.14
N GLU A 19 -12.32 22.35 6.98
CA GLU A 19 -11.76 21.35 6.07
C GLU A 19 -12.10 19.92 6.51
N ALA A 20 -12.11 19.62 7.81
CA ALA A 20 -12.57 18.32 8.31
C ALA A 20 -14.05 18.07 8.02
N ALA A 21 -14.89 19.11 8.06
CA ALA A 21 -16.33 19.03 7.77
C ALA A 21 -16.65 18.92 6.27
N THR A 22 -15.80 19.46 5.39
CA THR A 22 -15.94 19.36 3.93
C THR A 22 -15.12 18.24 3.29
N SER A 23 -14.24 17.59 4.05
CA SER A 23 -13.45 16.48 3.52
C SER A 23 -14.37 15.30 3.19
N ILE A 24 -14.22 14.77 1.97
CA ILE A 24 -14.89 13.55 1.55
C ILE A 24 -14.35 12.41 2.43
N VAL A 25 -15.23 11.83 3.26
CA VAL A 25 -14.88 10.72 4.16
C VAL A 25 -15.48 9.40 3.66
N PRO A 26 -14.75 8.27 3.74
CA PRO A 26 -15.21 7.02 3.15
C PRO A 26 -16.53 6.50 3.74
N SER A 27 -16.81 6.78 5.03
CA SER A 27 -18.05 6.35 5.69
C SER A 27 -19.31 7.12 5.25
N ARG A 28 -19.16 8.21 4.48
CA ARG A 28 -20.29 9.02 3.98
C ARG A 28 -20.29 9.17 2.46
N GLU A 29 -19.21 8.76 1.81
CA GLU A 29 -19.11 8.79 0.36
C GLU A 29 -20.09 7.79 -0.28
N SER A 30 -20.94 8.30 -1.17
CA SER A 30 -22.05 7.57 -1.78
C SER A 30 -22.06 7.58 -3.31
N ALA A 31 -21.13 8.30 -3.95
CA ALA A 31 -20.98 8.36 -5.40
C ALA A 31 -19.77 7.53 -5.87
N GLU A 32 -18.65 7.61 -5.15
CA GLU A 32 -17.41 6.93 -5.54
C GLU A 32 -17.16 5.66 -4.72
N PRO A 33 -16.84 4.51 -5.33
CA PRO A 33 -16.56 3.28 -4.59
C PRO A 33 -15.19 3.28 -3.92
N TRP A 34 -14.31 4.20 -4.32
CA TRP A 34 -12.93 4.31 -3.81
C TRP A 34 -12.55 5.78 -3.64
N LEU A 35 -12.03 6.10 -2.47
CA LEU A 35 -11.26 7.33 -2.28
C LEU A 35 -9.78 7.01 -2.42
N TRP A 36 -9.05 7.85 -3.12
CA TRP A 36 -7.64 7.63 -3.46
C TRP A 36 -6.74 8.70 -2.83
N ALA A 37 -5.49 8.33 -2.57
CA ALA A 37 -4.43 9.24 -2.16
C ALA A 37 -3.11 8.82 -2.81
N ASP A 38 -2.34 9.81 -3.25
CA ASP A 38 -1.14 9.63 -4.04
C ASP A 38 0.08 10.19 -3.32
N ALA A 39 1.19 9.47 -3.37
CA ALA A 39 2.48 10.00 -2.95
C ALA A 39 3.02 11.01 -3.97
N PRO A 40 3.94 11.92 -3.60
CA PRO A 40 4.49 12.90 -4.54
C PRO A 40 5.24 12.26 -5.72
N ASP A 41 5.75 11.03 -5.54
CA ASP A 41 6.47 10.26 -6.56
C ASP A 41 5.59 9.22 -7.28
N THR A 42 4.26 9.36 -7.19
CA THR A 42 3.31 8.50 -7.91
C THR A 42 3.57 8.58 -9.41
N PRO A 43 3.84 7.45 -10.09
CA PRO A 43 3.98 7.45 -11.55
C PRO A 43 2.71 7.95 -12.23
N LEU A 44 2.87 8.78 -13.28
CA LEU A 44 1.74 9.29 -14.07
C LEU A 44 1.04 8.20 -14.92
N ALA A 45 1.64 7.01 -15.06
CA ALA A 45 1.12 5.92 -15.89
C ALA A 45 1.03 4.57 -15.16
N GLU A 46 -0.17 4.00 -15.29
CA GLU A 46 -0.76 2.70 -14.95
C GLU A 46 -0.54 2.06 -13.56
N ASP A 47 -1.68 1.98 -12.86
CA ASP A 47 -2.00 1.23 -11.65
C ASP A 47 -1.93 -0.30 -11.79
N ASP A 48 -1.53 -0.85 -12.95
CA ASP A 48 -1.70 -2.28 -13.26
C ASP A 48 -0.40 -3.02 -13.65
N HIS A 49 0.75 -2.43 -13.31
CA HIS A 49 2.05 -3.08 -13.54
C HIS A 49 2.05 -4.49 -12.92
N PRO A 50 2.51 -5.55 -13.63
CA PRO A 50 2.39 -6.93 -13.17
C PRO A 50 3.18 -7.26 -11.89
N TRP A 51 4.11 -6.39 -11.52
CA TRP A 51 4.87 -6.49 -10.27
C TRP A 51 4.29 -5.66 -9.14
N SER A 52 3.28 -4.84 -9.40
CA SER A 52 2.60 -4.11 -8.33
C SER A 52 1.86 -5.07 -7.40
N GLY A 53 1.72 -4.64 -6.16
CA GLY A 53 0.88 -5.31 -5.19
C GLY A 53 0.39 -4.31 -4.16
N LYS A 54 -0.38 -4.80 -3.19
CA LYS A 54 -0.94 -3.96 -2.14
C LYS A 54 -1.07 -4.71 -0.84
N TRP A 55 -0.78 -4.02 0.26
CA TRP A 55 -1.27 -4.38 1.59
C TRP A 55 -2.78 -4.11 1.64
N LEU A 56 -3.54 -5.08 2.16
CA LEU A 56 -4.97 -4.99 2.42
C LEU A 56 -5.19 -5.04 3.92
N TRP A 57 -5.86 -4.01 4.42
CA TRP A 57 -6.35 -3.91 5.78
C TRP A 57 -7.86 -3.76 5.75
N PHE A 58 -8.59 -4.66 6.38
CA PHE A 58 -10.04 -4.49 6.57
C PHE A 58 -10.25 -3.77 7.89
N THR A 59 -10.59 -2.48 7.88
CA THR A 59 -10.83 -1.72 9.11
C THR A 59 -12.33 -1.73 9.46
N PRO A 60 -12.72 -1.79 10.74
CA PRO A 60 -14.12 -1.61 11.13
C PRO A 60 -14.67 -0.27 10.62
N LEU A 61 -15.94 -0.25 10.21
CA LEU A 61 -16.58 0.96 9.68
C LEU A 61 -16.54 2.14 10.68
N SER A 62 -16.64 1.84 11.99
CA SER A 62 -16.54 2.83 13.07
C SER A 62 -15.18 3.53 13.18
N LEU A 63 -14.11 2.92 12.63
CA LEU A 63 -12.76 3.47 12.63
C LEU A 63 -12.33 3.93 11.24
N LEU A 64 -13.15 3.73 10.20
CA LEU A 64 -12.78 3.88 8.80
C LEU A 64 -12.27 5.28 8.49
N ASP A 65 -13.00 6.33 8.89
CA ASP A 65 -12.63 7.71 8.53
C ASP A 65 -11.30 8.12 9.17
N ARG A 66 -11.11 7.81 10.46
CA ARG A 66 -9.86 8.09 11.18
C ARG A 66 -8.69 7.28 10.60
N SER A 67 -8.93 6.01 10.30
CA SER A 67 -7.96 5.12 9.68
C SER A 67 -7.54 5.64 8.31
N TRP A 68 -8.52 6.06 7.50
CA TRP A 68 -8.28 6.61 6.18
C TRP A 68 -7.52 7.94 6.24
N ALA A 69 -7.92 8.87 7.10
CA ALA A 69 -7.20 10.14 7.26
C ALA A 69 -5.71 9.93 7.61
N THR A 70 -5.43 8.97 8.50
CA THR A 70 -4.07 8.60 8.89
C THR A 70 -3.28 8.03 7.70
N ILE A 71 -3.88 7.10 6.96
CA ILE A 71 -3.22 6.44 5.82
C ILE A 71 -3.04 7.39 4.65
N ARG A 72 -4.04 8.23 4.38
CA ARG A 72 -4.00 9.28 3.35
C ARG A 72 -2.84 10.22 3.59
N ALA A 73 -2.77 10.84 4.77
CA ALA A 73 -1.69 11.77 5.10
C ALA A 73 -0.31 11.09 4.96
N ALA A 74 -0.14 9.88 5.52
CA ALA A 74 1.12 9.15 5.40
C ALA A 74 1.47 8.70 3.96
N THR A 75 0.48 8.56 3.08
CA THR A 75 0.70 8.31 1.65
C THR A 75 1.16 9.59 0.95
N GLU A 76 0.46 10.69 1.18
CA GLU A 76 0.76 12.02 0.62
C GLU A 76 2.13 12.54 1.09
N ASP A 77 2.59 12.13 2.28
CA ASP A 77 3.94 12.42 2.81
C ASP A 77 5.04 11.49 2.25
N GLY A 78 4.70 10.49 1.42
CA GLY A 78 5.64 9.52 0.87
C GLY A 78 6.18 8.50 1.88
N LEU A 79 5.60 8.42 3.08
CA LEU A 79 6.01 7.46 4.10
C LEU A 79 5.59 6.03 3.74
N LEU A 80 4.43 5.87 3.11
CA LEU A 80 3.91 4.58 2.71
C LEU A 80 4.37 4.20 1.29
N GLY A 81 3.55 3.42 0.60
CA GLY A 81 3.77 3.11 -0.80
C GLY A 81 3.42 4.28 -1.72
N TYR A 82 3.36 4.04 -3.03
CA TYR A 82 3.15 5.12 -4.00
C TYR A 82 1.69 5.61 -4.03
N ARG A 83 0.73 4.79 -3.59
CA ARG A 83 -0.70 5.12 -3.65
C ARG A 83 -1.46 4.35 -2.58
N SER A 84 -2.58 4.88 -2.13
CA SER A 84 -3.51 4.17 -1.27
C SER A 84 -4.95 4.44 -1.66
N LYS A 85 -5.86 3.57 -1.22
CA LYS A 85 -7.30 3.76 -1.37
C LYS A 85 -8.11 3.19 -0.24
N ALA A 86 -9.25 3.82 0.06
CA ALA A 86 -10.24 3.31 0.99
C ALA A 86 -11.55 2.96 0.26
N GLY A 87 -12.10 1.79 0.55
CA GLY A 87 -13.43 1.39 0.11
C GLY A 87 -14.49 2.19 0.87
N THR A 88 -15.43 2.77 0.13
CA THR A 88 -16.51 3.61 0.68
C THR A 88 -17.73 2.79 1.06
N LEU A 89 -18.80 3.42 1.54
CA LEU A 89 -20.03 2.70 1.88
C LEU A 89 -20.61 1.91 0.71
N ILE A 90 -20.57 2.46 -0.50
CA ILE A 90 -21.09 1.81 -1.71
C ILE A 90 -20.17 0.70 -2.23
N ASN A 91 -18.97 0.55 -1.66
CA ASN A 91 -18.05 -0.55 -1.94
C ASN A 91 -18.52 -1.83 -1.24
N THR A 92 -19.64 -2.37 -1.69
CA THR A 92 -20.20 -3.64 -1.23
C THR A 92 -19.99 -4.72 -2.27
N ARG A 93 -19.54 -5.90 -1.86
CA ARG A 93 -19.53 -7.10 -2.72
C ARG A 93 -20.48 -8.15 -2.15
N ARG A 94 -21.10 -8.95 -3.02
CA ARG A 94 -21.90 -10.08 -2.57
C ARG A 94 -21.04 -11.00 -1.69
N MET A 95 -21.51 -11.30 -0.48
CA MET A 95 -20.79 -12.06 0.56
C MET A 95 -19.61 -11.33 1.26
N SER A 96 -19.50 -10.00 1.15
CA SER A 96 -18.54 -9.25 1.99
C SER A 96 -19.07 -8.99 3.40
N ASP A 97 -18.15 -8.84 4.36
CA ASP A 97 -18.47 -8.34 5.69
C ASP A 97 -18.78 -6.84 5.63
N ASP A 98 -20.08 -6.50 5.70
CA ASP A 98 -20.56 -5.12 5.60
C ASP A 98 -20.14 -4.24 6.80
N THR A 99 -19.63 -4.84 7.88
CA THR A 99 -19.15 -4.09 9.06
C THR A 99 -17.74 -3.53 8.90
N ARG A 100 -17.04 -3.91 7.81
CA ARG A 100 -15.66 -3.50 7.55
C ARG A 100 -15.51 -2.94 6.14
N ARG A 101 -14.48 -2.13 5.95
CA ARG A 101 -14.07 -1.65 4.62
C ARG A 101 -12.57 -1.84 4.40
N PRO A 102 -12.15 -2.18 3.17
CA PRO A 102 -10.74 -2.32 2.86
C PRO A 102 -10.07 -0.96 2.73
N ILE A 103 -8.91 -0.80 3.35
CA ILE A 103 -7.90 0.18 3.01
C ILE A 103 -6.75 -0.58 2.35
N CYS A 104 -6.35 -0.14 1.17
CA CYS A 104 -5.28 -0.73 0.38
C CYS A 104 -4.11 0.23 0.25
N VAL A 105 -2.88 -0.25 0.43
CA VAL A 105 -1.64 0.54 0.26
C VAL A 105 -0.74 -0.16 -0.73
N TYR A 106 -0.44 0.52 -1.84
CA TYR A 106 0.19 -0.05 -3.03
C TYR A 106 1.71 0.06 -3.00
N THR A 107 2.39 -0.99 -3.43
CA THR A 107 3.83 -1.03 -3.65
C THR A 107 4.14 -1.30 -5.12
N ARG A 108 5.28 -0.81 -5.60
CA ARG A 108 5.64 -0.84 -7.03
C ARG A 108 6.07 -2.22 -7.51
N ASP A 109 6.82 -2.93 -6.69
CA ASP A 109 7.38 -4.24 -7.00
C ASP A 109 7.27 -5.15 -5.77
N TRP A 110 6.49 -6.22 -5.88
CA TRP A 110 6.34 -7.20 -4.82
C TRP A 110 7.60 -8.06 -4.64
N HIS A 111 8.48 -8.15 -5.64
CA HIS A 111 9.74 -8.90 -5.52
C HIS A 111 10.79 -8.15 -4.68
N ASP A 112 10.60 -6.85 -4.45
CA ASP A 112 11.42 -6.02 -3.56
C ASP A 112 10.94 -6.18 -2.10
N ILE A 113 11.35 -7.28 -1.49
CA ILE A 113 10.99 -7.62 -0.10
C ILE A 113 11.38 -6.49 0.88
N PRO A 114 12.57 -5.89 0.82
CA PRO A 114 12.92 -4.74 1.65
C PRO A 114 11.93 -3.57 1.53
N TYR A 115 11.52 -3.23 0.30
CA TYR A 115 10.54 -2.15 0.10
C TYR A 115 9.15 -2.51 0.65
N VAL A 116 8.69 -3.73 0.41
CA VAL A 116 7.41 -4.23 0.96
C VAL A 116 7.42 -4.23 2.50
N GLN A 117 8.52 -4.66 3.11
CA GLN A 117 8.71 -4.64 4.57
C GLN A 117 8.82 -3.23 5.13
N ARG A 118 9.47 -2.28 4.44
CA ARG A 118 9.50 -0.87 4.83
C ARG A 118 8.09 -0.32 4.98
N VAL A 119 7.23 -0.56 3.98
CA VAL A 119 5.83 -0.11 4.01
C VAL A 119 5.08 -0.76 5.16
N LEU A 120 5.26 -2.07 5.41
CA LEU A 120 4.68 -2.74 6.58
C LEU A 120 5.12 -2.11 7.90
N THR A 121 6.41 -1.85 8.08
CA THR A 121 6.94 -1.22 9.29
C THR A 121 6.30 0.14 9.54
N ASN A 122 6.13 0.95 8.50
CA ASN A 122 5.48 2.25 8.60
C ASN A 122 3.98 2.11 8.92
N LEU A 123 3.28 1.14 8.34
CA LEU A 123 1.89 0.82 8.72
C LEU A 123 1.77 0.44 10.20
N ARG A 124 2.74 -0.32 10.74
CA ARG A 124 2.78 -0.64 12.18
C ARG A 124 3.06 0.59 13.04
N ALA A 125 3.98 1.46 12.62
CA ALA A 125 4.28 2.72 13.32
C ALA A 125 3.06 3.66 13.38
N LEU A 126 2.16 3.60 12.40
CA LEU A 126 0.88 4.32 12.39
C LEU A 126 -0.20 3.69 13.30
N GLY A 127 0.12 2.61 14.03
CA GLY A 127 -0.78 1.97 14.98
C GLY A 127 -1.69 0.89 14.40
N ILE A 128 -1.46 0.45 13.16
CA ILE A 128 -2.21 -0.68 12.60
C ILE A 128 -1.69 -1.96 13.25
N VAL A 129 -2.53 -2.62 14.04
CA VAL A 129 -2.17 -3.84 14.78
C VAL A 129 -2.79 -5.11 14.22
N ASP A 130 -3.75 -4.99 13.30
CA ASP A 130 -4.46 -6.12 12.69
C ASP A 130 -3.55 -6.99 11.80
N VAL A 131 -4.03 -8.19 11.46
CA VAL A 131 -3.44 -8.98 10.37
C VAL A 131 -3.57 -8.21 9.06
N LEU A 132 -2.48 -8.13 8.30
CA LEU A 132 -2.48 -7.54 6.97
C LEU A 132 -2.21 -8.63 5.93
N LEU A 133 -3.00 -8.60 4.87
CA LEU A 133 -2.82 -9.48 3.72
C LEU A 133 -2.13 -8.68 2.62
N TYR A 134 -1.25 -9.30 1.86
CA TYR A 134 -0.71 -8.69 0.67
C TYR A 134 -1.12 -9.49 -0.56
N LYS A 135 -1.57 -8.81 -1.60
CA LYS A 135 -1.89 -9.42 -2.89
C LYS A 135 -1.25 -8.68 -4.03
N THR A 136 -0.78 -9.41 -5.03
CA THR A 136 -0.40 -8.82 -6.32
C THR A 136 -1.64 -8.45 -7.13
N ASP A 137 -1.51 -7.46 -7.99
CA ASP A 137 -2.60 -7.06 -8.89
C ASP A 137 -2.86 -8.15 -9.94
N SER A 138 -1.80 -8.91 -10.28
CA SER A 138 -1.92 -10.12 -11.10
C SER A 138 -2.79 -11.22 -10.48
N ASP A 139 -2.73 -11.45 -9.16
CA ASP A 139 -3.55 -12.45 -8.48
C ASP A 139 -5.04 -12.07 -8.50
N ILE A 140 -5.33 -10.77 -8.38
CA ILE A 140 -6.70 -10.23 -8.52
C ILE A 140 -7.24 -10.48 -9.93
N ARG A 141 -6.42 -10.26 -10.97
CA ARG A 141 -6.82 -10.52 -12.37
C ARG A 141 -7.08 -12.00 -12.66
N ARG A 142 -6.35 -12.91 -12.03
CA ARG A 142 -6.52 -14.36 -12.19
C ARG A 142 -7.68 -14.95 -11.37
N GLY A 143 -8.39 -14.11 -10.62
CA GLY A 143 -9.52 -14.55 -9.79
C GLY A 143 -9.11 -15.36 -8.56
N HIS A 144 -7.85 -15.26 -8.12
CA HIS A 144 -7.35 -16.00 -6.96
C HIS A 144 -7.78 -15.30 -5.66
N TYR A 145 -8.95 -15.70 -5.16
CA TYR A 145 -9.52 -15.26 -3.88
C TYR A 145 -9.53 -16.40 -2.85
N GLY A 146 -9.65 -16.06 -1.56
CA GLY A 146 -9.75 -17.04 -0.48
C GLY A 146 -8.45 -17.37 0.25
N ALA A 147 -8.52 -18.38 1.12
CA ALA A 147 -7.41 -18.82 1.96
C ALA A 147 -6.23 -19.29 1.10
N GLY A 148 -5.01 -18.86 1.46
CA GLY A 148 -3.79 -19.20 0.71
C GLY A 148 -3.52 -18.33 -0.53
N ALA A 149 -4.43 -17.43 -0.92
CA ALA A 149 -4.27 -16.56 -2.08
C ALA A 149 -3.50 -15.25 -1.79
N SER A 150 -2.80 -15.15 -0.65
CA SER A 150 -2.01 -13.97 -0.28
C SER A 150 -0.55 -14.20 -0.64
N THR A 151 0.08 -13.22 -1.29
CA THR A 151 1.51 -13.23 -1.61
C THR A 151 2.35 -13.07 -0.35
N TYR A 152 1.92 -12.18 0.55
CA TYR A 152 2.49 -12.04 1.89
C TYR A 152 1.39 -11.98 2.93
N ILE A 153 1.71 -12.39 4.15
CA ILE A 153 0.85 -12.22 5.31
C ILE A 153 1.68 -11.56 6.40
N ALA A 154 1.24 -10.42 6.92
CA ALA A 154 1.83 -9.84 8.12
C ALA A 154 0.94 -10.19 9.32
N PRO A 155 1.41 -11.03 10.25
CA PRO A 155 0.67 -11.33 11.47
C PRO A 155 0.41 -10.05 12.28
N ALA A 156 -0.66 -10.09 13.09
CA ALA A 156 -1.03 -8.99 13.97
C ALA A 156 0.18 -8.52 14.79
N THR A 157 0.37 -7.20 14.93
CA THR A 157 1.48 -6.53 15.63
C THR A 157 2.90 -6.77 15.11
N LYS A 158 3.10 -7.73 14.19
CA LYS A 158 4.44 -8.06 13.67
C LYS A 158 4.82 -7.14 12.51
N THR A 159 6.10 -6.81 12.46
CA THR A 159 6.75 -6.09 11.34
C THR A 159 7.38 -7.04 10.32
N THR A 160 7.30 -8.36 10.56
CA THR A 160 7.80 -9.39 9.66
C THR A 160 6.68 -9.96 8.79
N VAL A 161 7.05 -10.34 7.57
CA VAL A 161 6.14 -10.99 6.62
C VAL A 161 6.33 -12.51 6.65
N VAL A 162 5.23 -13.23 6.64
CA VAL A 162 5.18 -14.64 6.29
C VAL A 162 5.04 -14.74 4.77
N ILE A 163 5.95 -15.50 4.15
CA ILE A 163 5.97 -15.74 2.70
C ILE A 163 5.51 -17.19 2.47
N PRO A 164 4.34 -17.42 1.86
CA PRO A 164 3.90 -18.77 1.52
C PRO A 164 4.89 -19.46 0.57
N LYS A 165 4.94 -20.80 0.63
CA LYS A 165 5.91 -21.62 -0.11
C LYS A 165 5.94 -21.29 -1.62
N GLY A 166 4.79 -21.29 -2.28
CA GLY A 166 4.71 -21.00 -3.72
C GLY A 166 5.21 -19.60 -4.07
N THR A 167 4.98 -18.61 -3.20
CA THR A 167 5.52 -17.26 -3.38
C THR A 167 7.03 -17.23 -3.19
N ARG A 168 7.58 -17.97 -2.21
CA ARG A 168 9.02 -18.07 -2.02
C ARG A 168 9.72 -18.67 -3.23
N GLU A 169 9.18 -19.75 -3.79
CA GLU A 169 9.70 -20.37 -5.01
C GLU A 169 9.69 -19.38 -6.20
N ALA A 170 8.61 -18.61 -6.35
CA ALA A 170 8.51 -17.58 -7.39
C ALA A 170 9.54 -16.45 -7.22
N LEU A 171 9.79 -16.00 -5.98
CA LEU A 171 10.82 -15.00 -5.66
C LEU A 171 12.21 -15.50 -6.00
N ASP A 172 12.54 -16.72 -5.56
CA ASP A 172 13.85 -17.32 -5.78
C ASP A 172 14.13 -17.43 -7.29
N HIS A 173 13.13 -17.87 -8.07
CA HIS A 173 13.23 -17.93 -9.53
C HIS A 173 13.45 -16.54 -10.15
N HIS A 174 12.67 -15.54 -9.74
CA HIS A 174 12.79 -14.17 -10.24
C HIS A 174 14.16 -13.56 -9.93
N HIS A 175 14.63 -13.68 -8.69
CA HIS A 175 15.93 -13.14 -8.26
C HIS A 175 17.09 -13.84 -8.97
N ALA A 176 17.01 -15.17 -9.16
CA ALA A 176 18.00 -15.93 -9.94
C ALA A 176 18.05 -15.46 -11.40
N ALA A 177 16.89 -15.30 -12.06
CA ALA A 177 16.81 -14.80 -13.43
C ALA A 177 17.39 -13.38 -13.55
N ARG A 178 17.08 -12.49 -12.60
CA ARG A 178 17.65 -11.12 -12.55
C ARG A 178 19.16 -11.13 -12.34
N ALA A 179 19.67 -11.98 -11.46
CA ALA A 179 21.10 -12.12 -11.24
C ALA A 179 21.83 -12.60 -12.50
N GLN A 180 21.25 -13.58 -13.21
CA GLN A 180 21.80 -14.06 -14.47
C GLN A 180 21.79 -12.99 -15.56
N ALA A 181 20.68 -12.26 -15.72
CA ALA A 181 20.59 -11.16 -16.67
C ALA A 181 21.64 -10.06 -16.41
N ARG A 182 21.86 -9.70 -15.13
CA ARG A 182 22.90 -8.74 -14.73
C ARG A 182 24.31 -9.22 -15.09
N LYS A 183 24.62 -10.50 -14.83
CA LYS A 183 25.91 -11.10 -15.22
C LYS A 183 26.12 -11.07 -16.72
N THR A 184 25.12 -11.48 -17.51
CA THR A 184 25.17 -11.46 -18.97
C THR A 184 25.35 -10.05 -19.53
N ALA A 185 24.64 -9.06 -18.99
CA ALA A 185 24.79 -7.66 -19.40
C ALA A 185 26.19 -7.11 -19.07
N ALA A 186 26.72 -7.43 -17.88
CA ALA A 186 28.07 -7.04 -17.49
C ALA A 186 29.15 -7.70 -18.38
N ALA A 187 28.96 -8.96 -18.76
CA ALA A 187 29.86 -9.66 -19.68
C ALA A 187 29.83 -9.03 -21.09
N ARG A 188 28.64 -8.71 -21.62
CA ARG A 188 28.48 -8.00 -22.90
C ARG A 188 29.20 -6.64 -22.91
N ARG A 189 29.12 -5.88 -21.82
CA ARG A 189 29.80 -4.58 -21.70
C ARG A 189 31.33 -4.70 -21.67
N LYS A 190 31.87 -5.84 -21.22
CA LYS A 190 33.31 -6.10 -21.17
C LYS A 190 33.88 -6.72 -22.44
N ALA A 191 33.03 -7.20 -23.35
CA ALA A 191 33.47 -7.80 -24.61
C ALA A 191 34.00 -6.70 -25.56
N PRO A 192 35.19 -6.86 -26.17
CA PRO A 192 35.71 -5.90 -27.13
C PRO A 192 34.79 -5.78 -28.35
N ALA A 193 34.59 -4.56 -28.85
CA ALA A 193 33.80 -4.32 -30.05
C ALA A 193 34.40 -5.11 -31.22
N LEU A 194 33.59 -5.94 -31.87
CA LEU A 194 33.95 -6.67 -33.09
C LEU A 194 34.36 -5.64 -34.15
N LYS A 195 35.67 -5.50 -34.40
CA LYS A 195 36.19 -4.72 -35.52
C LYS A 195 35.69 -5.37 -36.80
N HIS A 196 34.81 -4.67 -37.52
CA HIS A 196 34.42 -5.08 -38.87
C HIS A 196 35.56 -4.64 -39.79
N ASN A 197 36.10 -5.60 -40.55
CA ASN A 197 37.18 -5.41 -41.51
C ASN A 197 36.61 -5.04 -42.87
#